data_AF-A0AA35WY88-F1
#
_entry.id   AF-A0AA35WY88-F1
#
_cell.length_a   1.000
_cell.length_b   1.000
_cell.length_c   1.000
_cell.angle_alpha   90.00
_cell.angle_beta   90.00
_cell.angle_gamma   90.00
#
_symmetry.space_group_name_H-M   'P 1'
#
loop_
_entity.id
_entity.type
_entity.pdbx_description
1 polymer ?
#
loop_
_entity_poly.entity_id
_entity_poly.type
_entity_poly.pdbx_seq_one_letter_code
_entity_poly.pdbx_strand_id
1 'polypeptide(L)'
;MIGNVRFLLDSPTLTLSPLGKLVLELQESSLLDLFLHLLKRHKMTFDDLCTLLKTKDSTDLAQEHALKRFVEMIVLDRSKVISKTTTMQAVLILVEMLFARLSTTETTVSSRKQTPFVMRGTRHRWLDNVVPFGSGGGGGVWEEGEEGNGVTVETTGRRKHDYRLNDLLQLQTVLCSSHMTETVATRVNELLTPLNPVKEDGEGEGGAFVYQISLQMLSWPCVGRKKEACQLCLRHNPGAVIDYCTTMFPGDLDLWVWLLEQLLGNANYEGDPTHPQDLYKSLYKEALGHVITLTTPREFVFLLPPTGSAGFFLPFIERSIKLHFSRATSDCLHDSILQSNNNTTQ
;
A
#
# COMPACT_ATOMS: atom_id res chain seq x y z
N MET A 1 2.80 18.30 35.74
CA MET A 1 2.53 17.19 36.68
C MET A 1 3.03 15.85 36.11
N ILE A 2 4.34 15.66 35.89
CA ILE A 2 4.92 14.36 35.42
C ILE A 2 5.68 13.69 36.60
N GLY A 3 5.33 14.07 37.84
CA GLY A 3 6.17 13.79 39.00
C GLY A 3 6.17 12.35 39.48
N ASN A 4 5.17 11.52 39.15
CA ASN A 4 5.07 10.18 39.73
C ASN A 4 4.35 9.17 38.81
N VAL A 5 4.96 8.81 37.68
CA VAL A 5 4.57 7.60 36.92
C VAL A 5 4.93 6.32 37.71
N ARG A 6 5.73 6.45 38.78
CA ARG A 6 6.15 5.35 39.68
C ARG A 6 4.99 4.52 40.25
N PHE A 7 3.79 5.08 40.40
CA PHE A 7 2.64 4.30 40.90
C PHE A 7 2.04 3.37 39.83
N LEU A 8 2.27 3.65 38.55
CA LEU A 8 1.77 2.85 37.43
C LEU A 8 2.72 1.71 37.04
N LEU A 9 3.96 1.73 37.53
CA LEU A 9 5.03 0.83 37.12
C LEU A 9 5.67 0.15 38.32
N ASP A 10 5.90 -1.13 38.21
CA ASP A 10 6.71 -1.87 39.16
C ASP A 10 8.20 -1.68 38.85
N SER A 11 8.89 -0.97 39.75
CA SER A 11 10.22 -0.40 39.51
C SER A 11 11.38 -1.39 39.21
N PRO A 12 11.35 -2.69 39.59
CA PRO A 12 12.42 -3.61 39.24
C PRO A 12 12.17 -4.40 37.95
N THR A 13 10.91 -4.57 37.53
CA THR A 13 10.54 -5.48 36.44
C THR A 13 10.13 -4.76 35.16
N LEU A 14 9.97 -3.43 35.21
CA LEU A 14 9.40 -2.64 34.11
C LEU A 14 8.07 -3.24 33.63
N THR A 15 7.21 -3.59 34.59
CA THR A 15 5.87 -4.11 34.32
C THR A 15 4.81 -3.16 34.86
N LEU A 16 3.62 -3.18 34.27
CA LEU A 16 2.49 -2.43 34.80
C LEU A 16 2.14 -2.93 36.21
N SER A 17 2.09 -2.00 37.16
CA SER A 17 1.57 -2.27 38.50
C SER A 17 0.08 -2.68 38.41
N PRO A 18 -0.52 -3.28 39.45
CA PRO A 18 -1.95 -3.58 39.46
C PRO A 18 -2.82 -2.35 39.16
N LEU A 19 -2.41 -1.18 39.66
CA LEU A 19 -3.06 0.09 39.35
C LEU A 19 -2.84 0.47 37.88
N GLY A 20 -1.63 0.31 37.35
CA GLY A 20 -1.33 0.55 35.93
C GLY A 20 -2.18 -0.31 34.99
N LYS A 21 -2.37 -1.59 35.31
CA LYS A 21 -3.26 -2.49 34.57
C LYS A 21 -4.72 -2.04 34.63
N LEU A 22 -5.21 -1.68 35.82
CA LEU A 22 -6.57 -1.16 35.99
C LEU A 22 -6.78 0.15 35.21
N VAL A 23 -5.79 1.05 35.20
CA VAL A 23 -5.84 2.29 34.41
C VAL A 23 -5.81 2.00 32.91
N LEU A 24 -5.02 1.03 32.46
CA LEU A 24 -5.02 0.60 31.06
C LEU A 24 -6.39 0.08 30.64
N GLU A 25 -7.08 -0.67 31.50
CA GLU A 25 -8.41 -1.20 31.24
C GLU A 25 -9.51 -0.12 31.26
N LEU A 26 -9.44 0.85 32.18
CA LEU A 26 -10.48 1.87 32.37
C LEU A 26 -10.27 3.14 31.52
N GLN A 27 -9.01 3.52 31.27
CA GLN A 27 -8.61 4.76 30.60
C GLN A 27 -7.42 4.54 29.66
N GLU A 28 -7.52 3.54 28.79
CA GLU A 28 -6.50 3.19 27.79
C GLU A 28 -5.92 4.42 27.07
N SER A 29 -6.77 5.29 26.51
CA SER A 29 -6.34 6.47 25.75
C SER A 29 -5.45 7.42 26.55
N SER A 30 -5.85 7.75 27.78
CA SER A 30 -5.10 8.66 28.65
C SER A 30 -3.72 8.09 29.00
N LEU A 31 -3.65 6.78 29.21
CA LEU A 31 -2.39 6.10 29.51
C LEU A 31 -1.47 6.04 28.29
N LEU A 32 -2.02 5.76 27.10
CA LEU A 32 -1.24 5.79 25.86
C LEU A 32 -0.72 7.19 25.51
N ASP A 33 -1.51 8.24 25.76
CA ASP A 33 -1.06 9.63 25.62
C ASP A 33 0.09 9.95 26.59
N LEU A 34 0.01 9.47 27.84
CA LEU A 34 1.09 9.60 28.80
C LEU A 34 2.35 8.87 28.31
N PHE A 35 2.23 7.65 27.80
CA PHE A 35 3.35 6.89 27.24
C PHE A 35 3.98 7.59 26.04
N LEU A 36 3.16 8.13 25.13
CA LEU A 36 3.63 8.92 24.00
C LEU A 36 4.39 10.17 24.49
N HIS A 37 3.91 10.82 25.55
CA HIS A 37 4.60 11.94 26.17
C HIS A 37 5.94 11.54 26.79
N LEU A 38 6.01 10.42 27.50
CA LEU A 38 7.25 9.90 28.09
C LEU A 38 8.28 9.54 27.02
N LEU A 39 7.84 8.95 25.91
CA LEU A 39 8.67 8.66 24.74
C LEU A 39 9.23 9.96 24.14
N LYS A 40 8.37 10.96 23.89
CA LYS A 40 8.77 12.28 23.37
C LYS A 40 9.75 13.04 24.28
N ARG A 41 9.74 12.75 25.59
CA ARG A 41 10.65 13.32 26.59
C ARG A 41 11.88 12.46 26.85
N HIS A 42 12.06 11.36 26.11
CA HIS A 42 13.12 10.37 26.33
C HIS A 42 13.19 9.86 27.77
N LYS A 43 12.04 9.81 28.46
CA LYS A 43 11.94 9.24 29.82
C LYS A 43 11.78 7.72 29.81
N MET A 44 11.35 7.18 28.67
CA MET A 44 11.27 5.75 28.37
C MET A 44 11.67 5.52 26.93
N THR A 45 12.29 4.38 26.65
CA THR A 45 12.57 3.97 25.29
C THR A 45 11.31 3.40 24.62
N PHE A 46 11.35 3.24 23.30
CA PHE A 46 10.27 2.60 22.57
C PHE A 46 10.13 1.12 22.97
N ASP A 47 11.25 0.41 23.11
CA ASP A 47 11.27 -1.01 23.49
C ASP A 47 10.73 -1.25 24.90
N ASP A 48 11.02 -0.34 25.85
CA ASP A 48 10.45 -0.36 27.20
C ASP A 48 8.92 -0.31 27.15
N LEU A 49 8.38 0.63 26.36
CA LEU A 49 6.93 0.82 26.22
C LEU A 49 6.27 -0.34 25.47
N CYS A 50 6.93 -0.90 24.47
CA CYS A 50 6.46 -2.12 23.80
C CYS A 50 6.41 -3.30 24.77
N THR A 51 7.41 -3.45 25.64
CA THR A 51 7.47 -4.52 26.65
C THR A 51 6.38 -4.34 27.70
N LEU A 52 6.12 -3.10 28.13
CA LEU A 52 5.06 -2.76 29.08
C LEU A 52 3.65 -3.04 28.54
N LEU A 53 3.43 -2.82 27.24
CA LEU A 53 2.14 -2.96 26.60
C LEU A 53 1.84 -4.39 26.13
N LYS A 54 2.86 -5.27 26.02
CA LYS A 54 2.67 -6.69 25.76
C LYS A 54 2.14 -7.37 27.02
N THR A 55 1.08 -8.17 26.89
CA THR A 55 0.64 -9.04 27.97
C THR A 55 1.66 -10.17 28.17
N LYS A 56 2.01 -10.48 29.42
CA LYS A 56 3.07 -11.45 29.76
C LYS A 56 2.83 -12.86 29.21
N ASP A 57 1.58 -13.17 28.88
CA ASP A 57 1.15 -14.52 28.50
C ASP A 57 0.82 -14.64 27.01
N SER A 58 0.84 -13.54 26.23
CA SER A 58 0.60 -13.64 24.79
C SER A 58 1.92 -13.76 24.02
N THR A 59 2.08 -14.87 23.33
CA THR A 59 3.04 -15.01 22.23
C THR A 59 2.46 -14.43 20.94
N ASP A 60 1.17 -14.11 20.93
CA ASP A 60 0.42 -13.70 19.75
C ASP A 60 0.30 -12.17 19.67
N LEU A 61 1.20 -11.57 18.90
CA LEU A 61 1.21 -10.14 18.62
C LEU A 61 -0.12 -9.62 18.04
N ALA A 62 -0.92 -10.50 17.43
CA ALA A 62 -2.22 -10.16 16.86
C ALA A 62 -3.25 -9.68 17.90
N GLN A 63 -3.11 -10.08 19.17
CA GLN A 63 -4.09 -9.82 20.22
C GLN A 63 -3.79 -8.57 21.05
N GLU A 64 -2.63 -7.95 20.86
CA GLU A 64 -2.13 -6.84 21.68
C GLU A 64 -2.72 -5.48 21.26
N HIS A 65 -4.02 -5.26 21.54
CA HIS A 65 -4.74 -4.05 21.13
C HIS A 65 -4.12 -2.73 21.61
N ALA A 66 -3.66 -2.68 22.87
CA ALA A 66 -3.06 -1.48 23.44
C ALA A 66 -1.72 -1.13 22.77
N LEU A 67 -0.91 -2.16 22.47
CA LEU A 67 0.33 -2.00 21.71
C LEU A 67 0.02 -1.47 20.30
N LYS A 68 -0.96 -2.05 19.61
CA LYS A 68 -1.37 -1.59 18.27
C LYS A 68 -1.71 -0.11 18.28
N ARG A 69 -2.59 0.32 19.19
CA ARG A 69 -2.99 1.73 19.32
C ARG A 69 -1.83 2.65 19.65
N PHE A 70 -0.94 2.24 20.54
CA PHE A 70 0.24 3.02 20.88
C PHE A 70 1.16 3.22 19.68
N VAL A 71 1.42 2.15 18.94
CA VAL A 71 2.21 2.16 17.72
C VAL A 71 1.55 3.05 16.66
N GLU A 72 0.24 2.92 16.45
CA GLU A 72 -0.55 3.78 15.56
C GLU A 72 -0.41 5.27 15.92
N MET A 73 -0.44 5.61 17.20
CA MET A 73 -0.24 6.99 17.68
C MET A 73 1.15 7.52 17.33
N ILE A 74 2.19 6.67 17.38
CA ILE A 74 3.55 7.05 16.98
C ILE A 74 3.63 7.28 15.46
N VAL A 75 3.04 6.40 14.65
CA VAL A 75 3.10 6.56 13.19
C VAL A 75 2.28 7.78 12.73
N LEU A 76 1.19 8.11 13.44
CA LEU A 76 0.37 9.30 13.15
C LEU A 76 0.95 10.61 13.72
N ASP A 77 2.00 10.57 14.52
CA ASP A 77 2.54 11.76 15.18
C ASP A 77 3.22 12.71 14.17
N ARG A 78 2.58 13.85 13.91
CA ARG A 78 3.10 14.88 13.00
C ARG A 78 4.11 15.83 13.64
N SER A 79 4.32 15.71 14.95
CA SER A 79 5.13 16.66 15.71
C SER A 79 6.62 16.66 15.33
N LYS A 80 7.08 15.62 14.61
CA LYS A 80 8.50 15.37 14.27
C LYS A 80 9.43 15.29 15.50
N VAL A 81 8.87 15.21 16.71
CA VAL A 81 9.62 15.09 17.97
C VAL A 81 10.15 13.66 18.12
N ILE A 82 9.39 12.67 17.65
CA ILE A 82 9.80 11.26 17.67
C ILE A 82 10.85 11.03 16.57
N SER A 83 11.90 10.29 16.91
CA SER A 83 12.98 10.00 15.97
C SER A 83 12.48 9.19 14.78
N LYS A 84 13.07 9.43 13.59
CA LYS A 84 12.74 8.67 12.37
C LYS A 84 12.94 7.15 12.57
N THR A 85 13.98 6.77 13.32
CA THR A 85 14.27 5.36 13.66
C THR A 85 13.14 4.74 14.48
N THR A 86 12.66 5.43 15.51
CA THR A 86 11.52 4.97 16.33
C THR A 86 10.24 4.86 15.51
N THR A 87 9.95 5.84 14.65
CA THR A 87 8.79 5.77 13.75
C THR A 87 8.89 4.58 12.80
N MET A 88 10.08 4.27 12.27
CA MET A 88 10.29 3.11 11.41
C MET A 88 10.09 1.78 12.16
N GLN A 89 10.62 1.66 13.39
CA GLN A 89 10.38 0.48 14.24
C GLN A 89 8.89 0.31 14.56
N ALA A 90 8.19 1.40 14.86
CA ALA A 90 6.74 1.39 15.05
C ALA A 90 6.00 0.88 13.81
N VAL A 91 6.38 1.34 12.61
CA VAL A 91 5.79 0.87 11.35
C VAL A 91 6.02 -0.63 11.14
N LEU A 92 7.22 -1.15 11.42
CA LEU A 92 7.52 -2.57 11.30
C LEU A 92 6.64 -3.42 12.24
N ILE A 93 6.52 -3.03 13.51
CA ILE A 93 5.64 -3.72 14.47
C ILE A 93 4.19 -3.66 14.00
N LEU A 94 3.71 -2.51 13.51
CA LEU A 94 2.35 -2.37 13.01
C LEU A 94 2.07 -3.31 11.83
N VAL A 95 3.01 -3.39 10.88
CA VAL A 95 2.93 -4.29 9.72
C VAL A 95 2.85 -5.75 10.20
N GLU A 96 3.72 -6.16 11.11
CA GLU A 96 3.71 -7.53 11.68
C GLU A 96 2.40 -7.85 12.38
N MET A 97 1.86 -6.91 13.18
CA MET A 97 0.58 -7.06 13.86
C MET A 97 -0.59 -7.23 12.90
N LEU A 98 -0.67 -6.36 11.89
CA LEU A 98 -1.73 -6.41 10.89
C LEU A 98 -1.62 -7.68 10.06
N PHE A 99 -0.40 -8.06 9.67
CA PHE A 99 -0.16 -9.27 8.90
C PHE A 99 -0.48 -10.54 9.67
N ALA A 100 -0.07 -10.62 10.95
CA ALA A 100 -0.41 -11.75 11.82
C ALA A 100 -1.94 -11.92 11.89
N ARG A 101 -2.69 -10.84 12.12
CA ARG A 101 -4.16 -10.84 12.14
C ARG A 101 -4.80 -11.25 10.82
N LEU A 102 -4.20 -10.88 9.69
CA LEU A 102 -4.66 -11.30 8.36
C LEU A 102 -4.39 -12.80 8.10
N SER A 103 -3.31 -13.34 8.66
CA SER A 103 -2.86 -14.71 8.44
C SER A 103 -3.52 -15.71 9.40
N THR A 104 -3.94 -15.28 10.59
CA THR A 104 -4.58 -16.15 11.57
C THR A 104 -5.95 -16.62 11.06
N THR A 105 -6.08 -17.93 10.86
CA THR A 105 -7.33 -18.59 10.47
C THR A 105 -8.36 -18.64 11.60
N GLU A 106 -7.90 -18.59 12.84
CA GLU A 106 -8.74 -18.74 14.04
C GLU A 106 -9.61 -17.51 14.33
N THR A 107 -10.91 -17.76 14.41
CA THR A 107 -11.99 -16.76 14.49
C THR A 107 -12.34 -16.28 15.91
N THR A 108 -11.49 -16.54 16.91
CA THR A 108 -11.83 -16.30 18.32
C THR A 108 -11.59 -14.86 18.78
N VAL A 109 -11.30 -13.94 17.88
CA VAL A 109 -11.10 -12.53 18.23
C VAL A 109 -12.42 -11.93 18.75
N SER A 110 -12.45 -11.73 20.07
CA SER A 110 -13.46 -10.98 20.81
C SER A 110 -13.82 -9.69 20.06
N SER A 111 -15.12 -9.48 19.82
CA SER A 111 -15.69 -8.38 19.03
C SER A 111 -15.62 -7.01 19.73
N ARG A 112 -14.48 -6.69 20.36
CA ARG A 112 -14.22 -5.33 20.85
C ARG A 112 -14.26 -4.41 19.64
N LYS A 113 -15.19 -3.44 19.66
CA LYS A 113 -15.40 -2.44 18.61
C LYS A 113 -14.07 -1.75 18.29
N GLN A 114 -13.41 -2.18 17.22
CA GLN A 114 -12.21 -1.51 16.73
C GLN A 114 -12.66 -0.25 16.00
N THR A 115 -12.24 0.90 16.53
CA THR A 115 -12.31 2.16 15.79
C THR A 115 -11.42 2.02 14.55
N PRO A 116 -11.91 2.30 13.33
CA PRO A 116 -11.09 2.21 12.14
C PRO A 116 -9.88 3.12 12.29
N PHE A 117 -8.68 2.58 12.11
CA PHE A 117 -7.47 3.37 12.01
C PHE A 117 -7.53 4.10 10.67
N VAL A 118 -7.88 5.38 10.71
CA VAL A 118 -7.88 6.23 9.53
C VAL A 118 -6.56 6.98 9.50
N MET A 119 -5.52 6.34 8.96
CA MET A 119 -4.41 7.12 8.43
C MET A 119 -4.97 8.00 7.32
N ARG A 120 -4.78 9.32 7.42
CA ARG A 120 -5.03 10.25 6.30
C ARG A 120 -3.95 10.07 5.24
N GLY A 121 -3.92 8.90 4.61
CA GLY A 121 -3.14 8.59 3.41
C GLY A 121 -4.11 8.28 2.27
N THR A 122 -3.81 8.77 1.07
CA THR A 122 -4.58 8.42 -0.12
C THR A 122 -4.17 7.02 -0.54
N ARG A 123 -4.97 6.02 -0.17
CA ARG A 123 -4.88 4.69 -0.79
C ARG A 123 -4.99 4.86 -2.30
N HIS A 124 -4.11 4.22 -3.07
CA HIS A 124 -4.14 4.36 -4.52
C HIS A 124 -5.43 3.75 -5.10
N ARG A 125 -6.03 4.43 -6.09
CA ARG A 125 -7.29 4.00 -6.71
C ARG A 125 -7.20 2.63 -7.39
N TRP A 126 -6.04 2.31 -7.97
CA TRP A 126 -5.86 1.01 -8.64
C TRP A 126 -6.02 -0.19 -7.69
N LEU A 127 -5.83 -0.01 -6.38
CA LEU A 127 -6.06 -1.06 -5.39
C LEU A 127 -7.54 -1.47 -5.27
N ASP A 128 -8.48 -0.60 -5.66
CA ASP A 128 -9.92 -0.95 -5.72
C ASP A 128 -10.22 -1.99 -6.80
N ASN A 129 -9.37 -2.06 -7.82
CA ASN A 129 -9.55 -3.00 -8.92
C ASN A 129 -8.80 -4.32 -8.66
N VAL A 130 -7.95 -4.41 -7.63
CA VAL A 130 -7.16 -5.61 -7.32
C VAL A 130 -7.89 -6.45 -6.25
N VAL A 131 -7.75 -7.77 -6.33
CA VAL A 131 -8.24 -8.71 -5.32
C VAL A 131 -7.77 -8.27 -3.91
N PRO A 132 -8.65 -8.23 -2.90
CA PRO A 132 -10.02 -8.78 -2.86
C PRO A 132 -11.13 -7.85 -3.37
N PHE A 133 -10.83 -6.60 -3.72
CA PHE A 133 -11.85 -5.59 -4.05
C PHE A 133 -12.34 -5.67 -5.50
N GLY A 134 -11.46 -6.07 -6.41
CA GLY A 134 -11.77 -6.18 -7.83
C GLY A 134 -12.79 -7.27 -8.13
N SER A 135 -13.84 -6.91 -8.87
CA SER A 135 -14.89 -7.79 -9.37
C SER A 135 -14.49 -8.64 -10.58
N GLY A 136 -13.24 -8.53 -11.05
CA GLY A 136 -12.82 -8.98 -12.39
C GLY A 136 -12.23 -10.39 -12.53
N GLY A 137 -12.22 -11.22 -11.48
CA GLY A 137 -11.65 -12.58 -11.55
C GLY A 137 -12.70 -13.63 -11.26
N GLY A 138 -13.22 -14.28 -12.30
CA GLY A 138 -14.15 -15.41 -12.16
C GLY A 138 -13.61 -16.49 -11.21
N GLY A 139 -14.47 -16.96 -10.30
CA GLY A 139 -14.20 -18.10 -9.42
C GLY A 139 -14.41 -17.84 -7.93
N GLY A 140 -14.66 -16.60 -7.53
CA GLY A 140 -15.12 -16.26 -6.19
C GLY A 140 -16.25 -15.25 -6.31
N VAL A 141 -17.42 -15.74 -6.71
CA VAL A 141 -18.65 -14.95 -6.55
C VAL A 141 -18.67 -14.57 -5.07
N TRP A 142 -18.48 -13.28 -4.77
CA TRP A 142 -19.11 -12.72 -3.60
C TRP A 142 -20.59 -12.94 -3.89
N GLU A 143 -21.14 -14.08 -3.46
CA GLU A 143 -22.57 -14.34 -3.55
C GLU A 143 -23.19 -13.26 -2.66
N GLU A 144 -23.51 -12.13 -3.28
CA GLU A 144 -24.72 -11.42 -2.95
C GLU A 144 -25.81 -12.47 -3.10
N GLY A 145 -26.07 -13.17 -2.00
CA GLY A 145 -27.10 -14.18 -1.94
C GLY A 145 -28.33 -13.59 -2.57
N GLU A 146 -28.77 -14.20 -3.67
CA GLU A 146 -30.06 -13.89 -4.27
C GLU A 146 -31.08 -13.88 -3.12
N GLU A 147 -31.85 -12.81 -3.03
CA GLU A 147 -33.00 -12.70 -2.12
C GLU A 147 -34.07 -13.72 -2.56
N GLY A 148 -33.79 -14.99 -2.35
CA GLY A 148 -34.69 -16.12 -2.50
C GLY A 148 -35.42 -16.34 -1.18
N ASN A 149 -36.71 -15.99 -1.18
CA ASN A 149 -37.72 -16.25 -0.15
C ASN A 149 -37.34 -17.26 0.96
N GLY A 150 -37.15 -16.72 2.17
CA GLY A 150 -37.79 -17.26 3.37
C GLY A 150 -37.21 -18.53 3.99
N VAL A 151 -35.95 -18.50 4.44
CA VAL A 151 -35.53 -19.17 5.69
C VAL A 151 -34.41 -18.33 6.30
N THR A 152 -34.63 -17.83 7.52
CA THR A 152 -33.64 -17.08 8.30
C THR A 152 -32.48 -18.00 8.70
N VAL A 153 -31.44 -18.06 7.88
CA VAL A 153 -30.14 -18.63 8.20
C VAL A 153 -29.17 -17.49 8.52
N GLU A 154 -28.37 -17.72 9.55
CA GLU A 154 -27.68 -16.74 10.38
C GLU A 154 -26.70 -15.80 9.66
N THR A 155 -26.84 -14.50 9.94
CA THR A 155 -26.00 -13.37 9.49
C THR A 155 -24.62 -13.30 10.16
N THR A 156 -24.08 -14.41 10.67
CA THR A 156 -22.80 -14.45 11.41
C THR A 156 -21.56 -14.43 10.49
N GLY A 157 -21.73 -14.72 9.20
CA GLY A 157 -20.65 -14.70 8.19
C GLY A 157 -20.21 -13.30 7.75
N ARG A 158 -21.15 -12.35 7.57
CA ARG A 158 -20.84 -11.00 7.05
C ARG A 158 -19.88 -10.21 7.94
N ARG A 159 -20.03 -10.27 9.27
CA ARG A 159 -19.19 -9.50 10.20
C ARG A 159 -17.72 -9.95 10.26
N LYS A 160 -17.41 -11.20 9.91
CA LYS A 160 -16.04 -11.74 9.98
C LYS A 160 -15.15 -11.19 8.86
N HIS A 161 -15.73 -10.93 7.69
CA HIS A 161 -15.02 -10.34 6.56
C HIS A 161 -14.63 -8.88 6.80
N ASP A 162 -15.44 -8.13 7.57
CA ASP A 162 -15.23 -6.70 7.79
C ASP A 162 -13.92 -6.38 8.54
N TYR A 163 -13.51 -7.21 9.51
CA TYR A 163 -12.30 -6.95 10.31
C TYR A 163 -11.01 -7.24 9.55
N ARG A 164 -10.95 -8.36 8.81
CA ARG A 164 -9.79 -8.67 7.95
C ARG A 164 -9.66 -7.65 6.83
N LEU A 165 -10.79 -7.21 6.26
CA LEU A 165 -10.78 -6.15 5.27
C LEU A 165 -10.23 -4.84 5.86
N ASN A 166 -10.64 -4.47 7.08
CA ASN A 166 -10.11 -3.29 7.76
C ASN A 166 -8.61 -3.42 8.04
N ASP A 167 -8.11 -4.56 8.51
CA ASP A 167 -6.67 -4.77 8.72
C ASP A 167 -5.89 -4.70 7.40
N LEU A 168 -6.44 -5.25 6.31
CA LEU A 168 -5.86 -5.11 4.97
C LEU A 168 -5.82 -3.66 4.52
N LEU A 169 -6.93 -2.92 4.67
CA LEU A 169 -6.99 -1.52 4.31
C LEU A 169 -5.98 -0.70 5.09
N GLN A 170 -5.86 -0.93 6.41
CA GLN A 170 -4.85 -0.28 7.25
C GLN A 170 -3.44 -0.61 6.78
N LEU A 171 -3.16 -1.89 6.48
CA LEU A 171 -1.86 -2.31 5.98
C LEU A 171 -1.56 -1.63 4.64
N GLN A 172 -2.49 -1.65 3.68
CA GLN A 172 -2.34 -0.96 2.40
C GLN A 172 -2.13 0.54 2.59
N THR A 173 -2.84 1.19 3.52
CA THR A 173 -2.65 2.62 3.83
C THR A 173 -1.25 2.88 4.40
N VAL A 174 -0.74 2.02 5.29
CA VAL A 174 0.63 2.12 5.80
C VAL A 174 1.66 1.98 4.67
N LEU A 175 1.44 1.03 3.76
CA LEU A 175 2.33 0.78 2.61
C LEU A 175 2.23 1.88 1.53
N CYS A 176 1.12 2.59 1.42
CA CYS A 176 0.98 3.77 0.54
C CYS A 176 1.53 5.05 1.18
N SER A 177 1.95 5.01 2.44
CA SER A 177 2.42 6.20 3.16
C SER A 177 3.88 6.52 2.84
N SER A 178 4.33 7.74 3.21
CA SER A 178 5.74 8.13 3.15
C SER A 178 6.67 7.30 4.06
N HIS A 179 6.12 6.41 4.89
CA HIS A 179 6.89 5.53 5.74
C HIS A 179 7.31 4.22 5.05
N MET A 180 6.84 3.98 3.83
CA MET A 180 7.24 2.82 3.04
C MET A 180 8.70 2.96 2.61
N THR A 181 9.57 2.24 3.31
CA THR A 181 11.02 2.17 3.06
C THR A 181 11.40 0.79 2.54
N GLU A 182 12.59 0.64 1.99
CA GLU A 182 13.13 -0.66 1.57
C GLU A 182 13.13 -1.69 2.71
N THR A 183 13.44 -1.28 3.94
CA THR A 183 13.38 -2.16 5.13
C THR A 183 11.97 -2.67 5.40
N VAL A 184 10.97 -1.78 5.35
CA VAL A 184 9.55 -2.16 5.55
C VAL A 184 9.08 -3.08 4.43
N ALA A 185 9.42 -2.75 3.18
CA ALA A 185 9.08 -3.55 2.02
C ALA A 185 9.70 -4.95 2.06
N THR A 186 10.98 -5.04 2.44
CA THR A 186 11.68 -6.31 2.64
C THR A 186 10.97 -7.14 3.68
N ARG A 187 10.61 -6.54 4.83
CA ARG A 187 9.88 -7.23 5.88
C ARG A 187 8.52 -7.74 5.43
N VAL A 188 7.75 -6.94 4.69
CA VAL A 188 6.47 -7.38 4.10
C VAL A 188 6.68 -8.58 3.18
N ASN A 189 7.71 -8.56 2.34
CA ASN A 189 8.04 -9.66 1.44
C ASN A 189 8.46 -10.94 2.19
N GLU A 190 9.24 -10.82 3.26
CA GLU A 190 9.58 -11.95 4.13
C GLU A 190 8.33 -12.58 4.74
N LEU A 191 7.38 -11.75 5.21
CA LEU A 191 6.11 -12.23 5.77
C LEU A 191 5.24 -12.92 4.71
N LEU A 192 5.25 -12.45 3.46
CA LEU A 192 4.48 -13.02 2.35
C LEU A 192 5.09 -14.31 1.79
N THR A 193 6.40 -14.54 1.95
CA THR A 193 7.11 -15.67 1.31
C THR A 193 6.61 -17.05 1.77
N PRO A 194 6.41 -17.32 3.07
CA PRO A 194 5.88 -18.60 3.55
C PRO A 194 4.46 -18.92 3.06
N LEU A 195 3.71 -17.90 2.63
CA LEU A 195 2.33 -18.03 2.15
C LEU A 195 2.24 -18.36 0.65
N ASN A 196 3.37 -18.56 -0.03
CA ASN A 196 3.44 -19.12 -1.38
C ASN A 196 3.63 -20.64 -1.30
N PRO A 197 2.58 -21.46 -1.20
CA PRO A 197 2.71 -22.85 -1.60
C PRO A 197 2.85 -22.85 -3.13
N VAL A 198 4.08 -22.77 -3.63
CA VAL A 198 4.39 -23.25 -4.98
C VAL A 198 4.17 -24.76 -4.92
N LYS A 199 2.91 -25.20 -5.01
CA LYS A 199 2.60 -26.58 -5.36
C LYS A 199 2.63 -26.63 -6.87
N GLU A 200 3.77 -27.06 -7.41
CA GLU A 200 3.91 -27.42 -8.83
C GLU A 200 2.98 -28.59 -9.22
N ASP A 201 2.42 -29.31 -8.23
CA ASP A 201 1.58 -30.47 -8.45
C ASP A 201 0.10 -30.22 -8.02
N GLY A 202 -0.61 -29.46 -8.84
CA GLY A 202 -2.01 -29.67 -9.27
C GLY A 202 -3.21 -29.84 -8.31
N GLU A 203 -3.08 -30.31 -7.06
CA GLU A 203 -4.25 -30.79 -6.29
C GLU A 203 -4.20 -30.45 -4.79
N GLY A 204 -3.89 -29.20 -4.45
CA GLY A 204 -4.01 -28.72 -3.09
C GLY A 204 -4.97 -27.55 -2.97
N GLU A 205 -6.14 -27.76 -2.37
CA GLU A 205 -7.05 -26.73 -1.84
C GLU A 205 -6.42 -25.91 -0.68
N GLY A 206 -5.14 -25.58 -0.77
CA GLY A 206 -4.52 -24.58 0.08
C GLY A 206 -4.98 -23.21 -0.42
N GLY A 207 -6.04 -22.67 0.18
CA GLY A 207 -6.60 -21.37 -0.20
C GLY A 207 -5.51 -20.32 -0.29
N ALA A 208 -5.26 -19.83 -1.51
CA ALA A 208 -4.25 -18.81 -1.75
C ALA A 208 -4.52 -17.61 -0.85
N PHE A 209 -3.47 -17.01 -0.29
CA PHE A 209 -3.61 -15.81 0.53
C PHE A 209 -4.12 -14.67 -0.36
N VAL A 210 -5.44 -14.45 -0.34
CA VAL A 210 -6.19 -13.58 -1.26
C VAL A 210 -5.61 -12.16 -1.34
N TYR A 211 -4.97 -11.70 -0.27
CA TYR A 211 -4.43 -10.34 -0.16
C TYR A 211 -3.03 -10.16 -0.74
N GLN A 212 -2.35 -11.27 -1.07
CA GLN A 212 -0.94 -11.31 -1.44
C GLN A 212 -0.61 -10.37 -2.60
N ILE A 213 -1.40 -10.41 -3.68
CA ILE A 213 -1.12 -9.66 -4.90
C ILE A 213 -1.04 -8.16 -4.60
N SER A 214 -2.02 -7.62 -3.88
CA SER A 214 -2.06 -6.19 -3.54
C SER A 214 -0.85 -5.76 -2.70
N LEU A 215 -0.41 -6.61 -1.75
CA LEU A 215 0.71 -6.33 -0.86
C LEU A 215 2.07 -6.47 -1.59
N GLN A 216 2.20 -7.43 -2.49
CA GLN A 216 3.37 -7.59 -3.37
C GLN A 216 3.50 -6.39 -4.31
N MET A 217 2.41 -5.98 -4.97
CA MET A 217 2.41 -4.81 -5.86
C MET A 217 2.81 -3.51 -5.15
N LEU A 218 2.50 -3.36 -3.85
CA LEU A 218 2.92 -2.21 -3.05
C LEU A 218 4.38 -2.31 -2.57
N SER A 219 4.91 -3.52 -2.34
CA SER A 219 6.22 -3.72 -1.70
C SER A 219 7.37 -4.02 -2.67
N TRP A 220 7.14 -4.78 -3.73
CA TRP A 220 8.16 -5.12 -4.74
C TRP A 220 8.84 -3.90 -5.39
N PRO A 221 8.12 -2.81 -5.71
CA PRO A 221 8.75 -1.60 -6.25
C PRO A 221 9.87 -1.03 -5.36
N CYS A 222 9.68 -1.11 -4.04
CA CYS A 222 10.60 -0.56 -3.04
C CYS A 222 11.85 -1.41 -2.83
N VAL A 223 11.88 -2.65 -3.34
CA VAL A 223 13.03 -3.56 -3.29
C VAL A 223 13.62 -3.82 -4.69
N GLY A 224 13.41 -2.89 -5.63
CA GLY A 224 13.99 -2.95 -6.98
C GLY A 224 13.27 -3.89 -7.96
N ARG A 225 12.20 -4.57 -7.55
CA ARG A 225 11.46 -5.55 -8.37
C ARG A 225 10.30 -4.91 -9.15
N LYS A 226 10.59 -3.80 -9.83
CA LYS A 226 9.58 -2.96 -10.49
C LYS A 226 8.90 -3.66 -11.67
N LYS A 227 9.69 -4.32 -12.52
CA LYS A 227 9.19 -5.03 -13.71
C LYS A 227 8.31 -6.20 -13.32
N GLU A 228 8.71 -6.97 -12.31
CA GLU A 228 7.94 -8.08 -11.77
C GLU A 228 6.62 -7.63 -11.16
N ALA A 229 6.60 -6.49 -10.46
CA ALA A 229 5.38 -5.93 -9.90
C ALA A 229 4.40 -5.47 -10.99
N CYS A 230 4.93 -4.85 -12.05
CA CYS A 230 4.14 -4.48 -13.22
C CYS A 230 3.62 -5.70 -13.98
N GLN A 231 4.44 -6.75 -14.12
CA GLN A 231 4.03 -8.02 -14.74
C GLN A 231 2.93 -8.71 -13.92
N LEU A 232 3.04 -8.70 -12.60
CA LEU A 232 2.01 -9.20 -11.68
C LEU A 232 0.70 -8.43 -11.87
N CYS A 233 0.77 -7.10 -12.01
CA CYS A 233 -0.39 -6.27 -12.33
C CYS A 233 -1.02 -6.66 -13.66
N LEU A 234 -0.24 -6.77 -14.74
CA LEU A 234 -0.74 -7.17 -16.06
C LEU A 234 -1.43 -8.53 -16.04
N ARG A 235 -0.89 -9.49 -15.28
CA ARG A 235 -1.44 -10.85 -15.21
C ARG A 235 -2.77 -10.91 -14.48
N HIS A 236 -2.90 -10.20 -13.36
CA HIS A 236 -4.07 -10.32 -12.48
C HIS A 236 -5.12 -9.24 -12.71
N ASN A 237 -4.71 -8.08 -13.18
CA ASN A 237 -5.60 -6.96 -13.48
C ASN A 237 -4.97 -5.98 -14.49
N PRO A 238 -4.99 -6.34 -15.78
CA PRO A 238 -4.39 -5.50 -16.83
C PRO A 238 -5.05 -4.12 -16.91
N GLY A 239 -6.34 -4.00 -16.59
CA GLY A 239 -7.07 -2.72 -16.61
C GLY A 239 -6.55 -1.68 -15.62
N ALA A 240 -5.85 -2.11 -14.56
CA ALA A 240 -5.29 -1.21 -13.56
C ALA A 240 -3.82 -0.83 -13.82
N VAL A 241 -3.17 -1.38 -14.84
CA VAL A 241 -1.71 -1.24 -15.02
C VAL A 241 -1.27 0.20 -15.27
N ILE A 242 -2.06 0.98 -16.02
CA ILE A 242 -1.71 2.38 -16.33
C ILE A 242 -1.80 3.23 -15.05
N ASP A 243 -2.89 3.10 -14.29
CA ASP A 243 -3.04 3.77 -12.99
C ASP A 243 -1.96 3.33 -11.99
N TYR A 244 -1.60 2.05 -11.99
CA TYR A 244 -0.52 1.51 -11.17
C TYR A 244 0.83 2.15 -11.52
N CYS A 245 1.21 2.13 -12.79
CA CYS A 245 2.50 2.66 -13.24
C CYS A 245 2.59 4.18 -13.10
N THR A 246 1.51 4.92 -13.37
CA THR A 246 1.50 6.38 -13.20
C THR A 246 1.63 6.79 -11.73
N THR A 247 1.10 5.99 -10.79
CA THR A 247 1.20 6.29 -9.36
C THR A 247 2.52 5.83 -8.75
N MET A 248 3.01 4.63 -9.09
CA MET A 248 4.21 4.05 -8.49
C MET A 248 5.50 4.46 -9.21
N PHE A 249 5.42 4.73 -10.51
CA PHE A 249 6.57 4.93 -11.40
C PHE A 249 6.38 6.10 -12.39
N PRO A 250 5.96 7.29 -11.92
CA PRO A 250 5.56 8.37 -12.83
C PRO A 250 6.66 8.80 -13.81
N GLY A 251 7.94 8.73 -13.41
CA GLY A 251 9.08 9.18 -14.22
C GLY A 251 10.06 8.09 -14.66
N ASP A 252 9.71 6.81 -14.51
CA ASP A 252 10.62 5.69 -14.81
C ASP A 252 10.52 5.29 -16.29
N LEU A 253 11.22 6.03 -17.17
CA LEU A 253 11.12 5.83 -18.63
C LEU A 253 11.44 4.40 -19.05
N ASP A 254 12.48 3.78 -18.47
CA ASP A 254 12.89 2.42 -18.82
C ASP A 254 11.78 1.40 -18.52
N LEU A 255 11.06 1.56 -17.40
CA LEU A 255 9.92 0.72 -17.09
C LEU A 255 8.75 0.94 -18.06
N TRP A 256 8.48 2.19 -18.45
CA TRP A 256 7.43 2.50 -19.42
C TRP A 256 7.73 1.95 -20.82
N VAL A 257 8.99 2.00 -21.26
CA VAL A 257 9.42 1.38 -22.52
C VAL A 257 9.23 -0.13 -22.46
N TRP A 258 9.67 -0.77 -21.37
CA TRP A 258 9.43 -2.20 -21.16
C TRP A 258 7.93 -2.54 -21.16
N LEU A 259 7.10 -1.71 -20.51
CA LEU A 259 5.65 -1.91 -20.49
C LEU A 259 5.04 -1.80 -21.90
N LEU A 260 5.49 -0.85 -22.73
CA LEU A 260 5.05 -0.74 -24.12
C LEU A 260 5.35 -2.03 -24.91
N GLU A 261 6.53 -2.61 -24.74
CA GLU A 261 6.90 -3.89 -25.38
C GLU A 261 5.96 -5.02 -24.93
N GLN A 262 5.69 -5.13 -23.62
CA GLN A 262 4.78 -6.14 -23.09
C GLN A 262 3.35 -5.95 -23.61
N LEU A 263 2.82 -4.73 -23.61
CA LEU A 263 1.47 -4.42 -24.09
C LEU A 263 1.33 -4.69 -25.59
N LEU A 264 2.34 -4.33 -26.40
CA LEU A 264 2.36 -4.62 -27.83
C LEU A 264 2.42 -6.12 -28.11
N GLY A 265 3.25 -6.86 -27.36
CA GLY A 265 3.32 -8.32 -27.45
C GLY A 265 1.98 -8.97 -27.13
N ASN A 266 1.31 -8.54 -26.06
CA ASN A 266 -0.02 -9.03 -25.71
C ASN A 266 -1.10 -8.60 -26.72
N ALA A 267 -1.03 -7.38 -27.26
CA ALA A 267 -1.99 -6.90 -28.26
C ALA A 267 -1.94 -7.68 -29.58
N ASN A 268 -0.77 -8.23 -29.92
CA ASN A 268 -0.53 -9.02 -31.13
C ASN A 268 -0.56 -10.53 -30.89
N TYR A 269 -0.96 -10.98 -29.70
CA TYR A 269 -1.02 -12.40 -29.38
C TYR A 269 -2.22 -13.06 -30.05
N GLU A 270 -1.97 -13.97 -31.00
CA GLU A 270 -3.01 -14.69 -31.77
C GLU A 270 -3.32 -16.10 -31.23
N GLY A 271 -2.71 -16.51 -30.11
CA GLY A 271 -2.77 -17.90 -29.64
C GLY A 271 -4.04 -18.30 -28.89
N ASP A 272 -4.84 -17.35 -28.40
CA ASP A 272 -6.08 -17.62 -27.66
C ASP A 272 -7.18 -16.62 -28.09
N PRO A 273 -8.34 -17.09 -28.60
CA PRO A 273 -9.44 -16.21 -29.01
C PRO A 273 -10.12 -15.48 -27.84
N THR A 274 -9.93 -15.94 -26.60
CA THR A 274 -10.46 -15.28 -25.39
C THR A 274 -9.53 -14.20 -24.85
N HIS A 275 -8.31 -14.09 -25.40
CA HIS A 275 -7.34 -13.08 -25.01
C HIS A 275 -7.84 -11.67 -25.35
N PRO A 276 -7.88 -10.72 -24.39
CA PRO A 276 -8.51 -9.42 -24.57
C PRO A 276 -7.59 -8.46 -25.35
N GLN A 277 -7.31 -8.74 -26.63
CA GLN A 277 -6.41 -7.94 -27.47
C GLN A 277 -6.79 -6.44 -27.50
N ASP A 278 -8.08 -6.13 -27.55
CA ASP A 278 -8.56 -4.75 -27.63
C ASP A 278 -8.27 -3.95 -26.35
N LEU A 279 -8.31 -4.61 -25.19
CA LEU A 279 -7.88 -4.01 -23.92
C LEU A 279 -6.40 -3.64 -24.01
N TYR A 280 -5.53 -4.56 -24.42
CA TYR A 280 -4.10 -4.31 -24.55
C TYR A 280 -3.78 -3.21 -25.58
N LYS A 281 -4.52 -3.14 -26.70
CA LYS A 281 -4.40 -2.04 -27.67
C LYS A 281 -4.79 -0.69 -27.05
N SER A 282 -5.83 -0.65 -26.21
CA SER A 282 -6.21 0.57 -25.48
C SER A 282 -5.12 0.99 -24.50
N LEU A 283 -4.68 0.06 -23.65
CA LEU A 283 -3.62 0.31 -22.66
C LEU A 283 -2.32 0.76 -23.33
N TYR A 284 -1.96 0.19 -24.49
CA TYR A 284 -0.78 0.60 -25.26
C TYR A 284 -0.87 2.07 -25.70
N LYS A 285 -2.03 2.52 -26.19
CA LYS A 285 -2.26 3.93 -26.56
C LYS A 285 -2.15 4.86 -25.35
N GLU A 286 -2.66 4.44 -24.20
CA GLU A 286 -2.58 5.20 -22.95
C GLU A 286 -1.12 5.31 -22.47
N ALA A 287 -0.38 4.20 -22.48
CA ALA A 287 1.05 4.17 -22.14
C ALA A 287 1.88 5.07 -23.07
N LEU A 288 1.63 5.05 -24.39
CA LEU A 288 2.25 5.99 -25.34
C LEU A 288 1.95 7.44 -24.96
N GLY A 289 0.69 7.71 -24.58
CA GLY A 289 0.26 9.02 -24.10
C GLY A 289 1.09 9.51 -22.92
N HIS A 290 1.44 8.63 -21.97
CA HIS A 290 2.29 8.96 -20.83
C HIS A 290 3.76 9.13 -21.22
N VAL A 291 4.33 8.23 -22.03
CA VAL A 291 5.74 8.31 -22.47
C VAL A 291 6.05 9.60 -23.21
N ILE A 292 5.10 10.14 -23.98
CA ILE A 292 5.22 11.46 -24.61
C ILE A 292 5.52 12.56 -23.57
N THR A 293 4.99 12.45 -22.36
CA THR A 293 5.21 13.45 -21.31
C THR A 293 6.59 13.38 -20.69
N LEU A 294 7.30 12.26 -20.86
CA LEU A 294 8.61 11.95 -20.28
C LEU A 294 9.78 12.11 -21.25
N THR A 295 9.51 12.29 -22.55
CA THR A 295 10.52 12.25 -23.61
C THR A 295 10.48 13.50 -24.48
N THR A 296 11.60 13.82 -25.12
CA THR A 296 11.62 14.77 -26.22
C THR A 296 10.97 14.15 -27.47
N PRO A 297 10.48 14.94 -28.43
CA PRO A 297 9.93 14.39 -29.68
C PRO A 297 10.90 13.50 -30.42
N ARG A 298 12.21 13.82 -30.37
CA ARG A 298 13.25 13.02 -31.00
C ARG A 298 13.40 11.67 -30.32
N GLU A 299 13.53 11.63 -29.00
CA GLU A 299 13.61 10.38 -28.23
C GLU A 299 12.36 9.54 -28.41
N PHE A 300 11.18 10.15 -28.36
CA PHE A 300 9.90 9.46 -28.56
C PHE A 300 9.87 8.70 -29.89
N VAL A 301 10.30 9.35 -30.99
CA VAL A 301 10.35 8.71 -32.32
C VAL A 301 11.30 7.51 -32.32
N PHE A 302 12.44 7.59 -31.62
CA PHE A 302 13.37 6.45 -31.51
C PHE A 302 12.84 5.29 -30.66
N LEU A 303 11.86 5.53 -29.79
CA LEU A 303 11.21 4.49 -28.98
C LEU A 303 10.10 3.75 -29.74
N LEU A 304 9.64 4.26 -30.88
CA LEU A 304 8.56 3.62 -31.63
C LEU A 304 9.03 2.34 -32.31
N PRO A 305 8.20 1.28 -32.36
CA PRO A 305 8.58 0.04 -33.01
C PRO A 305 8.77 0.25 -34.52
N PRO A 306 9.80 -0.35 -35.13
CA PRO A 306 10.10 -0.16 -36.55
C PRO A 306 9.05 -0.77 -37.48
N THR A 307 8.24 -1.71 -36.98
CA THR A 307 7.25 -2.47 -37.76
C THR A 307 5.85 -1.86 -37.74
N GLY A 308 5.62 -0.74 -37.04
CA GLY A 308 4.28 -0.17 -36.91
C GLY A 308 3.91 0.82 -38.02
N SER A 309 2.60 1.00 -38.23
CA SER A 309 2.07 1.94 -39.23
C SER A 309 2.33 3.39 -38.82
N ALA A 310 2.98 4.16 -39.69
CA ALA A 310 3.19 5.59 -39.49
C ALA A 310 1.87 6.34 -39.22
N GLY A 311 0.77 5.93 -39.87
CA GLY A 311 -0.55 6.53 -39.66
C GLY A 311 -1.10 6.34 -38.25
N PHE A 312 -0.73 5.26 -37.57
CA PHE A 312 -1.10 5.03 -36.18
C PHE A 312 -0.32 5.93 -35.22
N PHE A 313 0.98 6.13 -35.46
CA PHE A 313 1.85 6.91 -34.56
C PHE A 313 1.81 8.42 -34.80
N LEU A 314 1.42 8.87 -35.98
CA LEU A 314 1.42 10.28 -36.34
C LEU A 314 0.69 11.17 -35.31
N PRO A 315 -0.51 10.83 -34.82
CA PRO A 315 -1.20 11.64 -33.80
C PRO A 315 -0.40 11.78 -32.49
N PHE A 316 0.36 10.75 -32.11
CA PHE A 316 1.19 10.73 -30.91
C PHE A 316 2.45 11.58 -31.09
N ILE A 317 3.09 11.50 -32.26
CA ILE A 317 4.26 12.33 -32.62
C ILE A 317 3.85 13.81 -32.64
N GLU A 318 2.73 14.15 -33.29
CA GLU A 318 2.20 15.51 -33.30
C GLU A 318 1.91 16.02 -31.88
N ARG A 319 1.30 15.19 -31.04
CA ARG A 319 1.04 15.53 -29.64
C ARG A 319 2.33 15.78 -28.87
N SER A 320 3.37 14.97 -29.11
CA SER A 320 4.69 15.16 -28.49
C SER A 320 5.32 16.50 -28.86
N ILE A 321 5.33 16.83 -30.16
CA ILE A 321 5.85 18.12 -30.65
C ILE A 321 5.07 19.29 -30.03
N LYS A 322 3.72 19.23 -30.02
CA LYS A 322 2.86 20.27 -29.44
C LYS A 322 3.14 20.47 -27.95
N LEU A 323 3.24 19.36 -27.19
CA LEU A 323 3.51 19.41 -25.75
C LEU A 323 4.87 20.03 -25.45
N HIS A 324 5.91 19.60 -26.18
CA HIS A 324 7.28 20.11 -25.99
C HIS A 324 7.40 21.59 -26.36
N PHE A 325 6.80 22.00 -27.47
CA PHE A 325 6.78 23.42 -27.88
C PHE A 325 6.09 24.28 -26.83
N SER A 326 4.92 23.84 -26.32
CA SER A 326 4.18 24.53 -25.27
C SER A 326 5.02 24.71 -23.98
N ARG A 327 5.69 23.64 -23.52
CA ARG A 327 6.60 23.69 -22.36
C ARG A 327 7.74 24.70 -22.58
N ALA A 328 8.46 24.60 -23.69
CA ALA A 328 9.56 25.50 -24.03
C ALA A 328 9.11 26.98 -24.08
N THR A 329 7.92 27.27 -24.62
CA THR A 329 7.39 28.63 -24.63
C THR A 329 7.00 29.13 -23.23
N SER A 330 6.43 28.26 -22.39
CA SER A 330 6.09 28.61 -21.00
C SER A 330 7.33 28.93 -20.18
N ASP A 331 8.39 28.14 -20.34
CA ASP A 331 9.65 28.33 -19.60
C ASP A 331 10.32 29.66 -19.99
N CYS A 332 10.41 29.96 -21.30
CA CYS A 332 10.93 31.23 -21.80
C CYS A 332 10.14 32.46 -21.27
N LEU A 333 8.81 32.35 -21.19
CA LEU A 333 7.96 33.41 -20.65
C LEU A 333 8.18 33.61 -19.15
N HIS A 334 8.27 32.53 -18.39
CA HIS A 334 8.52 32.58 -16.95
C HIS A 334 9.87 33.23 -16.64
N ASP A 335 10.92 32.88 -17.38
CA ASP A 335 12.25 33.48 -17.23
C ASP A 335 12.25 34.98 -17.56
N SER A 336 11.52 35.37 -18.61
CA SER A 336 11.36 36.78 -18.99
C SER A 336 10.65 37.58 -17.89
N ILE A 337 9.63 37.00 -17.24
CA ILE A 337 8.91 37.64 -16.13
C ILE A 337 9.82 37.80 -14.90
N LEU A 338 10.58 36.76 -14.52
CA LEU A 338 11.51 36.83 -13.40
C LEU A 338 12.60 37.89 -13.61
N GLN A 339 13.13 37.98 -14.84
CA GLN A 339 14.10 39.01 -15.19
C GLN A 339 13.50 40.41 -15.12
N SER A 340 12.24 40.61 -15.55
CA SER A 340 11.57 41.90 -15.48
C SER A 340 11.30 42.38 -14.04
N ASN A 341 10.97 41.48 -13.11
CA ASN A 341 10.69 41.82 -11.72
C ASN A 341 11.96 42.22 -10.93
N ASN A 342 13.11 41.64 -11.25
CA ASN A 342 14.37 41.97 -10.59
C ASN A 342 14.93 43.34 -11.00
N ASN A 343 14.52 43.87 -12.15
CA ASN A 343 14.96 45.17 -12.65
C ASN A 343 14.15 46.35 -12.08
N THR A 344 13.04 46.10 -11.39
CA THR A 344 12.14 47.14 -10.83
C THR A 344 12.45 47.46 -9.36
N THR A 345 13.48 46.84 -8.77
CA THR A 345 13.88 47.04 -7.35
C THR A 345 15.19 47.83 -7.18
N GLN A 346 15.71 48.43 -8.25
CA GLN A 346 16.75 49.46 -8.22
C GLN A 346 16.13 50.83 -8.50
#